data_AF-A0A504BLL8-F1
#
_entry.id   AF-A0A504BLL8-F1
#
_cell.length_a   1.000
_cell.length_b   1.000
_cell.length_c   1.000
_cell.angle_alpha   90.00
_cell.angle_beta   90.00
_cell.angle_gamma   90.00
#
_symmetry.space_group_name_H-M   'P 1'
#
loop_
_entity.id
_entity.type
_entity.pdbx_description
1 polymer ?
#
loop_
_entity_poly.entity_id
_entity_poly.type
_entity_poly.pdbx_seq_one_letter_code
_entity_poly.pdbx_strand_id
1 'polypeptide(L)'
;MTLPGFYGKMPATGDFVTRRLSGDFVRGWDRWLAQHLVPLFGSEIWPGTTALRFLAGPASFGASAGIIVQSADRVGRKFPLSVVAQLAEAPIQLADAEAWFSQIEAAAIAAQNGELTPDELDTALAGLPAPSVEPGEEVIGDMVMWTARSNIFDIDPQSPQAVLEQILVASWETS
;
A
#
# COMPACT_ATOMS: atom_id res chain seq x y z
N MET A 1 -17.27 8.88 -4.90
CA MET A 1 -16.40 7.71 -5.16
C MET A 1 -14.96 8.18 -5.06
N THR A 2 -14.14 7.52 -4.25
CA THR A 2 -12.74 7.91 -4.05
C THR A 2 -11.86 7.12 -5.01
N LEU A 3 -11.14 7.81 -5.90
CA LEU A 3 -10.17 7.16 -6.78
C LEU A 3 -8.83 7.01 -6.07
N PRO A 4 -8.19 5.82 -6.12
CA PRO A 4 -6.84 5.68 -5.61
C PRO A 4 -5.84 6.48 -6.45
N GLY A 5 -4.88 7.07 -5.75
CA GLY A 5 -3.63 7.58 -6.30
C GLY A 5 -2.49 6.59 -6.09
N PHE A 6 -1.29 6.99 -6.48
CA PHE A 6 -0.09 6.19 -6.22
C PHE A 6 1.14 7.07 -5.98
N TYR A 7 2.11 6.50 -5.28
CA TYR A 7 3.41 7.09 -5.01
C TYR A 7 4.48 6.02 -4.94
N GLY A 8 5.67 6.29 -5.47
CA GLY A 8 6.83 5.40 -5.32
C GLY A 8 7.68 5.33 -6.57
N LYS A 9 8.36 4.19 -6.77
CA LYS A 9 9.16 3.93 -7.99
C LYS A 9 8.50 2.89 -8.88
N MET A 10 8.73 3.00 -10.18
CA MET A 10 8.29 2.04 -11.20
C MET A 10 9.44 1.79 -12.18
N PRO A 11 9.65 0.57 -12.69
CA PRO A 11 10.71 0.30 -13.67
C PRO A 11 10.55 1.09 -14.97
N ALA A 12 9.32 1.49 -15.30
CA ALA A 12 9.02 2.33 -16.46
C ALA A 12 9.57 3.76 -16.35
N THR A 13 9.95 4.23 -15.16
CA THR A 13 10.44 5.60 -14.92
C THR A 13 11.84 5.63 -14.31
N GLY A 14 12.56 6.73 -14.53
CA GLY A 14 13.87 6.95 -13.91
C GLY A 14 13.84 7.69 -12.56
N ASP A 15 12.65 8.08 -12.09
CA ASP A 15 12.45 8.84 -10.85
C ASP A 15 11.13 8.44 -10.19
N PHE A 16 10.86 9.01 -9.02
CA PHE A 16 9.60 8.86 -8.31
C PHE A 16 8.41 9.32 -9.14
N VAL A 17 7.30 8.62 -8.97
CA VAL A 17 6.02 8.95 -9.59
C VAL A 17 5.00 9.29 -8.51
N THR A 18 4.10 10.20 -8.84
CA THR A 18 2.96 10.53 -7.98
C THR A 18 1.74 10.90 -8.81
N ARG A 19 0.57 10.43 -8.38
CA ARG A 19 -0.75 10.78 -8.91
C ARG A 19 -1.77 10.81 -7.79
N ARG A 20 -2.67 11.80 -7.82
CA ARG A 20 -3.85 11.94 -6.94
C ARG A 20 -3.59 11.83 -5.43
N LEU A 21 -2.38 12.14 -4.98
CA LEU A 21 -2.03 12.22 -3.56
C LEU A 21 -1.55 13.63 -3.22
N SER A 22 -1.98 14.13 -2.06
CA SER A 22 -1.52 15.44 -1.59
C SER A 22 -0.01 15.41 -1.27
N GLY A 23 0.66 16.54 -1.47
CA GLY A 23 2.08 16.67 -1.13
C GLY A 23 2.37 16.44 0.36
N ASP A 24 1.42 16.76 1.24
CA ASP A 24 1.56 16.57 2.68
C ASP A 24 1.55 15.10 3.07
N PHE A 25 0.60 14.34 2.50
CA PHE A 25 0.58 12.88 2.62
C PHE A 25 1.89 12.26 2.12
N VAL A 26 2.32 12.63 0.91
CA VAL A 26 3.51 12.05 0.27
C VAL A 26 4.77 12.28 1.13
N ARG A 27 4.94 13.45 1.74
CA ARG A 27 6.13 13.71 2.59
C ARG A 27 6.19 12.80 3.82
N GLY A 28 5.06 12.59 4.50
CA GLY A 28 5.00 11.70 5.66
C GLY A 28 5.18 10.24 5.26
N TRP A 29 4.49 9.84 4.19
CA TRP A 29 4.49 8.47 3.68
C TRP A 29 5.86 8.05 3.12
N ASP A 30 6.51 8.90 2.32
CA ASP A 30 7.87 8.66 1.79
C ASP A 30 8.87 8.37 2.91
N ARG A 31 8.90 9.22 3.93
CA ARG A 31 9.78 9.06 5.07
C ARG A 31 9.54 7.74 5.79
N TRP A 32 8.27 7.38 6.02
CA TRP A 32 7.91 6.14 6.69
C TRP A 32 8.32 4.90 5.88
N LEU A 33 8.04 4.89 4.57
CA LEU A 33 8.48 3.83 3.66
C LEU A 33 10.00 3.69 3.65
N ALA A 34 10.73 4.80 3.53
CA ALA A 34 12.18 4.82 3.51
C ALA A 34 12.78 4.27 4.82
N GLN A 35 12.17 4.61 5.95
CA GLN A 35 12.65 4.23 7.27
C GLN A 35 12.35 2.77 7.62
N HIS A 36 11.17 2.26 7.25
CA HIS A 36 10.67 0.99 7.77
C HIS A 36 10.56 -0.12 6.75
N LEU A 37 10.26 0.19 5.48
CA LEU A 37 9.98 -0.81 4.44
C LEU A 37 11.19 -1.03 3.53
N VAL A 38 11.90 0.03 3.14
CA VAL A 38 13.13 -0.10 2.32
C VAL A 38 14.17 -1.03 2.96
N PRO A 39 14.42 -1.02 4.29
CA PRO A 39 15.35 -1.96 4.92
C PRO A 39 14.97 -3.45 4.77
N LEU A 40 13.70 -3.75 4.51
CA LEU A 40 13.22 -5.12 4.31
C LEU A 40 13.47 -5.64 2.89
N PHE A 41 13.93 -4.80 1.95
CA PHE A 41 14.17 -5.22 0.57
C PHE A 41 15.30 -6.24 0.47
N GLY A 42 15.02 -7.36 -0.19
CA GLY A 42 15.97 -8.45 -0.34
C GLY A 42 16.12 -9.32 0.92
N SER A 43 15.33 -9.03 1.97
CA SER A 43 15.06 -10.01 3.00
C SER A 43 14.24 -11.15 2.39
N GLU A 44 14.48 -12.38 2.86
CA GLU A 44 13.68 -13.51 2.42
C GLU A 44 12.21 -13.24 2.76
N ILE A 45 11.88 -12.88 4.01
CA ILE A 45 10.49 -12.76 4.51
C ILE A 45 9.54 -11.85 3.71
N TRP A 46 10.02 -10.94 2.86
CA TRP A 46 9.16 -10.13 1.98
C TRP A 46 9.41 -10.44 0.49
N PRO A 47 8.68 -11.41 -0.08
CA PRO A 47 8.73 -11.70 -1.51
C PRO A 47 8.30 -10.49 -2.31
N GLY A 48 8.92 -10.29 -3.46
CA GLY A 48 8.53 -9.22 -4.38
C GLY A 48 7.07 -9.31 -4.83
N THR A 49 6.43 -10.48 -4.75
CA THR A 49 5.03 -10.69 -5.13
C THR A 49 4.02 -10.43 -4.01
N THR A 50 4.47 -10.20 -2.78
CA THR A 50 3.58 -10.03 -1.62
C THR A 50 3.27 -8.56 -1.40
N ALA A 51 2.01 -8.19 -1.64
CA ALA A 51 1.50 -6.87 -1.28
C ALA A 51 1.18 -6.79 0.22
N LEU A 52 1.58 -5.68 0.83
CA LEU A 52 1.14 -5.29 2.16
C LEU A 52 -0.08 -4.38 2.02
N ARG A 53 -1.23 -4.84 2.48
CA ARG A 53 -2.48 -4.09 2.58
C ARG A 53 -2.48 -3.26 3.85
N PHE A 54 -3.14 -2.11 3.82
CA PHE A 54 -3.28 -1.28 5.01
C PHE A 54 -4.60 -0.50 5.02
N LEU A 55 -5.05 -0.18 6.24
CA LEU A 55 -5.91 0.95 6.54
C LEU A 55 -5.16 1.87 7.50
N ALA A 56 -5.32 3.18 7.33
CA ALA A 56 -4.79 4.16 8.27
C ALA A 56 -5.85 5.20 8.60
N GLY A 57 -5.74 5.74 9.80
CA GLY A 57 -6.63 6.70 10.39
C GLY A 57 -6.00 8.08 10.57
N PRO A 58 -6.75 9.02 11.15
CA PRO A 58 -6.30 10.40 11.35
C PRO A 58 -5.10 10.54 12.30
N ALA A 59 -4.82 9.56 13.17
CA ALA A 59 -3.66 9.61 14.07
C ALA A 59 -2.32 9.29 13.37
N SER A 60 -2.35 8.71 12.17
CA SER A 60 -1.14 8.37 11.39
C SER A 60 -1.04 9.19 10.10
N PHE A 61 -1.63 8.68 9.00
CA PHE A 61 -1.45 9.21 7.65
C PHE A 61 -2.76 9.79 7.09
N GLY A 62 -3.73 10.07 7.96
CA GLY A 62 -5.09 10.39 7.57
C GLY A 62 -5.88 9.13 7.18
N ALA A 63 -7.20 9.26 7.20
CA ALA A 63 -8.12 8.22 6.75
C ALA A 63 -7.74 7.78 5.33
N SER A 64 -7.24 6.55 5.19
CA SER A 64 -6.76 6.02 3.91
C SER A 64 -6.76 4.50 3.90
N ALA A 65 -6.77 3.94 2.70
CA ALA A 65 -6.68 2.52 2.46
C ALA A 65 -5.82 2.26 1.22
N GLY A 66 -5.09 1.15 1.20
CA GLY A 66 -4.25 0.87 0.06
C GLY A 66 -3.33 -0.32 0.23
N ILE A 67 -2.36 -0.39 -0.68
CA ILE A 67 -1.34 -1.43 -0.70
C ILE A 67 0.05 -0.86 -0.93
N ILE A 68 1.04 -1.65 -0.55
CA ILE A 68 2.47 -1.40 -0.77
C ILE A 68 3.06 -2.67 -1.38
N VAL A 69 3.75 -2.54 -2.52
CA VAL A 69 4.55 -3.60 -3.13
C VAL A 69 6.02 -3.19 -3.20
N GLN A 70 6.92 -4.17 -3.23
CA GLN A 70 8.31 -3.89 -3.55
C GLN A 70 8.41 -3.37 -4.98
N SER A 71 9.31 -2.42 -5.23
CA SER A 71 9.54 -1.91 -6.59
C SER A 71 10.94 -1.32 -6.73
N ALA A 72 11.30 -0.95 -7.95
CA ALA A 72 12.51 -0.21 -8.27
C ALA A 72 12.25 0.70 -9.46
N ASP A 73 13.10 1.71 -9.65
CA ASP A 73 13.09 2.47 -10.89
C ASP A 73 13.85 1.76 -12.02
N ARG A 74 13.87 2.38 -13.21
CA ARG A 74 14.53 1.90 -14.42
C ARG A 74 16.02 1.57 -14.24
N VAL A 75 16.70 2.17 -13.27
CA VAL A 75 18.13 1.93 -13.01
C VAL A 75 18.36 0.99 -11.82
N GLY A 76 17.29 0.43 -11.23
CA GLY A 76 17.35 -0.56 -10.16
C GLY A 76 17.44 0.03 -8.75
N ARG A 77 17.22 1.33 -8.55
CA ARG A 77 17.16 1.90 -7.19
C ARG A 77 15.85 1.46 -6.54
N LYS A 78 15.99 0.66 -5.48
CA LYS A 78 14.88 0.07 -4.73
C LYS A 78 14.09 1.13 -3.98
N PHE A 79 12.77 1.12 -4.13
CA PHE A 79 11.83 1.87 -3.30
C PHE A 79 10.42 1.31 -3.56
N PRO A 80 9.55 1.17 -2.54
CA PRO A 80 8.20 0.66 -2.74
C PRO A 80 7.37 1.42 -3.77
N LEU A 81 6.36 0.75 -4.31
CA LEU A 81 5.23 1.40 -4.97
C LEU A 81 4.01 1.26 -4.07
N SER A 82 3.32 2.35 -3.79
CA SER A 82 2.08 2.37 -3.02
C SER A 82 0.91 2.81 -3.88
N VAL A 83 -0.22 2.13 -3.76
CA VAL A 83 -1.52 2.58 -4.27
C VAL A 83 -2.38 2.95 -3.07
N VAL A 84 -2.93 4.16 -3.05
CA VAL A 84 -3.59 4.73 -1.86
C VAL A 84 -4.86 5.48 -2.24
N ALA A 85 -5.98 5.13 -1.62
CA ALA A 85 -7.20 5.93 -1.61
C ALA A 85 -7.24 6.77 -0.33
N GLN A 86 -7.29 8.11 -0.47
CA GLN A 86 -7.49 9.02 0.67
C GLN A 86 -9.00 9.19 0.92
N LEU A 87 -9.46 8.78 2.09
CA LEU A 87 -10.87 8.63 2.46
C LEU A 87 -11.30 9.75 3.41
N ALA A 88 -12.61 9.89 3.62
CA ALA A 88 -13.14 10.72 4.70
C ALA A 88 -12.95 10.01 6.05
N GLU A 89 -13.20 8.71 6.07
CA GLU A 89 -13.07 7.81 7.22
C GLU A 89 -12.54 6.45 6.73
N ALA A 90 -11.88 5.70 7.62
CA ALA A 90 -11.33 4.38 7.33
C ALA A 90 -12.06 3.32 8.19
N PRO A 91 -13.28 2.90 7.81
CA PRO A 91 -14.00 1.85 8.53
C PRO A 91 -13.27 0.52 8.41
N ILE A 92 -13.18 -0.26 9.50
CA ILE A 92 -12.49 -1.56 9.51
C ILE A 92 -13.05 -2.54 8.47
N GLN A 93 -14.36 -2.45 8.19
CA GLN A 93 -15.07 -3.27 7.20
C GLN A 93 -14.51 -3.10 5.78
N LEU A 94 -13.77 -2.03 5.50
CA LEU A 94 -13.06 -1.89 4.24
C LEU A 94 -12.00 -2.99 4.04
N ALA A 95 -11.47 -3.57 5.12
CA ALA A 95 -10.53 -4.68 5.05
C ALA A 95 -11.14 -5.94 4.40
N ASP A 96 -12.47 -6.08 4.44
CA ASP A 96 -13.21 -7.18 3.80
C ASP A 96 -13.39 -6.98 2.29
N ALA A 97 -12.96 -5.83 1.73
CA ALA A 97 -13.05 -5.52 0.31
C ALA A 97 -12.01 -6.26 -0.54
N GLU A 98 -11.96 -7.59 -0.42
CA GLU A 98 -10.98 -8.46 -1.07
C GLU A 98 -10.89 -8.22 -2.58
N ALA A 99 -12.03 -8.10 -3.25
CA ALA A 99 -12.06 -7.86 -4.69
C ALA A 99 -11.39 -6.53 -5.08
N TRP A 100 -11.53 -5.48 -4.26
CA TRP A 100 -10.88 -4.20 -4.52
C TRP A 100 -9.38 -4.28 -4.29
N PHE A 101 -8.96 -4.84 -3.14
CA PHE A 101 -7.54 -5.05 -2.84
C PHE A 101 -6.85 -5.90 -3.90
N SER A 102 -7.43 -7.04 -4.27
CA SER A 102 -6.88 -7.93 -5.29
C SER A 102 -6.70 -7.23 -6.65
N GLN A 103 -7.64 -6.37 -7.05
CA GLN A 103 -7.54 -5.63 -8.31
C GLN A 103 -6.44 -4.55 -8.29
N ILE A 104 -6.32 -3.79 -7.20
CA ILE A 104 -5.24 -2.78 -7.09
C ILE A 104 -3.86 -3.45 -6.92
N GLU A 105 -3.80 -4.62 -6.27
CA GLU A 105 -2.58 -5.44 -6.19
C GLU A 105 -2.13 -5.90 -7.57
N ALA A 106 -3.04 -6.45 -8.37
CA ALA A 106 -2.73 -6.89 -9.73
C ALA A 106 -2.18 -5.72 -10.58
N ALA A 107 -2.81 -4.54 -10.51
CA ALA A 107 -2.33 -3.35 -11.21
C ALA A 107 -0.95 -2.88 -10.72
N ALA A 108 -0.72 -2.88 -9.40
CA ALA A 108 0.56 -2.48 -8.83
C ALA A 108 1.68 -3.48 -9.14
N ILE A 109 1.39 -4.79 -9.15
CA ILE A 109 2.35 -5.84 -9.51
C ILE A 109 2.71 -5.75 -11.00
N ALA A 110 1.74 -5.50 -11.88
CA ALA A 110 2.02 -5.25 -13.30
C ALA A 110 2.92 -4.01 -13.48
N ALA A 111 2.64 -2.93 -12.76
CA ALA A 111 3.50 -1.74 -12.73
C ALA A 111 4.91 -2.04 -12.19
N GLN A 112 5.02 -2.83 -11.12
CA GLN A 112 6.28 -3.30 -10.53
C GLN A 112 7.10 -4.16 -11.50
N ASN A 113 6.45 -4.96 -12.35
CA ASN A 113 7.12 -5.76 -13.38
C ASN A 113 7.54 -4.94 -14.61
N GLY A 114 7.20 -3.65 -14.64
CA GLY A 114 7.44 -2.78 -15.80
C GLY A 114 6.46 -3.00 -16.95
N GLU A 115 5.33 -3.66 -16.70
CA GLU A 115 4.28 -3.93 -17.69
C GLU A 115 3.35 -2.73 -17.90
N LEU A 116 3.34 -1.78 -16.95
CA LEU A 116 2.56 -0.54 -17.02
C LEU A 116 3.45 0.69 -16.91
N THR A 117 3.18 1.68 -17.75
CA THR A 117 3.62 3.06 -17.55
C THR A 117 2.82 3.75 -16.44
N PRO A 118 3.27 4.89 -15.90
CA PRO A 118 2.51 5.63 -14.89
C PRO A 118 1.12 6.05 -15.35
N ASP A 119 0.95 6.40 -16.64
CA ASP A 119 -0.34 6.85 -17.16
C ASP A 119 -1.29 5.66 -17.41
N GLU A 120 -0.77 4.49 -17.75
CA GLU A 120 -1.56 3.24 -17.82
C GLU A 120 -1.99 2.77 -16.44
N LEU A 121 -1.12 2.85 -15.43
CA LEU A 121 -1.48 2.59 -14.04
C LEU A 121 -2.56 3.59 -13.56
N ASP A 122 -2.40 4.87 -13.88
CA ASP A 122 -3.38 5.92 -13.55
C ASP A 122 -4.76 5.64 -14.16
N THR A 123 -4.77 5.12 -15.39
CA THR A 123 -5.98 4.73 -16.14
C THR A 123 -6.62 3.48 -15.52
N ALA A 124 -5.84 2.45 -15.21
CA ALA A 124 -6.32 1.23 -14.57
C ALA A 124 -6.96 1.55 -13.20
N LEU A 125 -6.27 2.36 -12.38
CA LEU A 125 -6.75 2.76 -11.05
C LEU A 125 -7.98 3.67 -11.11
N ALA A 126 -8.18 4.45 -12.19
CA ALA A 126 -9.40 5.23 -12.38
C ALA A 126 -10.65 4.33 -12.52
N GLY A 127 -10.48 3.09 -12.98
CA GLY A 127 -11.54 2.06 -13.03
C GLY A 127 -11.76 1.31 -11.71
N LEU A 128 -10.94 1.57 -10.68
CA LEU A 128 -10.92 0.85 -9.40
C LEU A 128 -11.17 1.78 -8.20
N PRO A 129 -12.30 2.51 -8.15
CA PRO A 129 -12.63 3.36 -7.01
C PRO A 129 -12.73 2.52 -5.72
N ALA A 130 -12.26 3.10 -4.62
CA ALA A 130 -12.44 2.50 -3.30
C ALA A 130 -13.94 2.32 -3.02
N PRO A 131 -14.36 1.14 -2.51
CA PRO A 131 -15.76 0.88 -2.25
C PRO A 131 -16.27 1.80 -1.13
N SER A 132 -17.51 2.24 -1.29
CA SER A 132 -18.22 2.91 -0.20
C SER A 132 -18.71 1.84 0.76
N VAL A 133 -18.24 1.92 1.99
CA VAL A 133 -18.74 1.09 3.09
C VAL A 133 -19.61 1.97 3.96
N GLU A 134 -20.75 1.42 4.40
CA GLU A 134 -21.59 2.10 5.39
C GLU A 134 -20.73 2.44 6.62
N PRO A 135 -20.92 3.60 7.25
CA PRO A 135 -20.18 3.96 8.46
C PRO A 135 -20.32 2.83 9.50
N GLY A 136 -19.22 2.13 9.74
CA GLY A 136 -19.14 1.12 10.78
C GLY A 136 -19.04 1.79 12.15
N GLU A 137 -19.40 1.09 13.22
CA GLU A 137 -19.18 1.57 14.59
C GLU A 137 -17.67 1.72 14.91
N GLU A 138 -16.80 1.03 14.16
CA GLU A 138 -15.36 0.99 14.37
C GLU A 138 -14.59 1.60 13.18
N VAL A 139 -13.89 2.69 13.46
CA VAL A 139 -13.02 3.42 12.52
C VAL A 139 -11.59 3.27 12.96
N ILE A 140 -10.70 2.97 12.01
CA ILE A 140 -9.26 2.91 12.28
C ILE A 140 -8.77 4.30 12.71
N GLY A 141 -8.24 4.38 13.93
CA GLY A 141 -7.64 5.60 14.47
C GLY A 141 -6.17 5.77 14.06
N ASP A 142 -5.40 4.69 14.18
CA ASP A 142 -3.98 4.63 13.86
C ASP A 142 -3.74 3.85 12.56
N MET A 143 -3.04 2.71 12.56
CA MET A 143 -2.77 1.94 11.35
C MET A 143 -2.95 0.45 11.59
N VAL A 144 -3.56 -0.24 10.62
CA VAL A 144 -3.59 -1.70 10.58
C VAL A 144 -3.02 -2.17 9.25
N MET A 145 -2.33 -3.31 9.28
CA MET A 145 -1.71 -3.91 8.08
C MET A 145 -1.90 -5.42 8.03
N TRP A 146 -1.94 -5.95 6.81
CA TRP A 146 -2.05 -7.39 6.54
C TRP A 146 -1.57 -7.73 5.13
N THR A 147 -1.63 -9.00 4.78
CA THR A 147 -1.48 -9.52 3.42
C THR A 147 -2.74 -10.30 3.05
N ALA A 148 -2.87 -10.70 1.78
CA ALA A 148 -3.93 -11.62 1.35
C ALA A 148 -3.95 -12.98 2.11
N ARG A 149 -2.87 -13.32 2.84
CA ARG A 149 -2.67 -14.61 3.52
C ARG A 149 -2.44 -14.49 5.03
N SER A 150 -2.65 -13.31 5.61
CA SER A 150 -2.47 -13.09 7.04
C SER A 150 -3.72 -12.50 7.68
N ASN A 151 -3.78 -12.58 9.01
CA ASN A 151 -4.74 -11.77 9.78
C ASN A 151 -4.40 -10.28 9.67
N ILE A 152 -5.31 -9.44 10.18
CA ILE A 152 -5.11 -8.01 10.38
C ILE A 152 -4.34 -7.78 11.67
N PHE A 153 -3.35 -6.90 11.63
CA PHE A 153 -2.52 -6.53 12.77
C PHE A 153 -2.52 -5.02 12.97
N ASP A 154 -2.68 -4.58 14.21
CA ASP A 154 -2.41 -3.20 14.63
C ASP A 154 -0.93 -2.89 14.51
N ILE A 155 -0.62 -1.74 13.91
CA ILE A 155 0.73 -1.24 13.69
C ILE A 155 0.85 0.11 14.38
N ASP A 156 1.86 0.25 15.24
CA ASP A 156 2.37 1.57 15.64
C ASP A 156 3.28 2.08 14.50
N PRO A 157 2.90 3.17 13.79
CA PRO A 157 3.70 3.71 12.70
C PRO A 157 5.08 4.20 13.13
N GLN A 158 5.30 4.50 14.42
CA GLN A 158 6.60 4.92 14.93
C GLN A 158 7.54 3.73 15.19
N SER A 159 7.01 2.53 15.40
CA SER A 159 7.78 1.32 15.70
C SER A 159 7.18 0.05 15.06
N PRO A 160 7.00 0.02 13.73
CA PRO A 160 6.25 -1.05 13.04
C PRO A 160 7.04 -2.36 12.87
N GLN A 161 8.35 -2.35 13.13
CA GLN A 161 9.29 -3.38 12.66
C GLN A 161 8.91 -4.81 13.07
N ALA A 162 8.66 -5.03 14.36
CA ALA A 162 8.35 -6.35 14.89
C ALA A 162 7.01 -6.91 14.37
N VAL A 163 6.03 -6.03 14.09
CA VAL A 163 4.72 -6.43 13.58
C VAL A 163 4.80 -6.67 12.07
N LEU A 164 5.53 -5.85 11.33
CA LEU A 164 5.80 -6.07 9.90
C LEU A 164 6.44 -7.43 9.65
N GLU A 165 7.43 -7.81 10.45
CA GLU A 165 8.05 -9.13 10.37
C GLU A 165 7.05 -10.26 10.66
N GLN A 166 6.19 -10.10 11.66
CA GLN A 166 5.13 -11.08 11.97
C GLN A 166 4.13 -11.25 10.82
N ILE A 167 3.65 -10.14 10.23
CA ILE A 167 2.73 -10.16 9.08
C ILE A 167 3.36 -10.95 7.92
N LEU A 168 4.61 -10.63 7.61
CA LEU A 168 5.34 -11.20 6.49
C LEU A 168 5.63 -12.69 6.69
N VAL A 169 6.08 -13.09 7.89
CA VAL A 169 6.29 -14.51 8.24
C VAL A 169 4.98 -15.30 8.21
N ALA A 170 3.90 -14.75 8.78
CA ALA A 170 2.59 -15.42 8.78
C ALA A 170 2.05 -15.67 7.35
N SER A 171 2.36 -14.76 6.41
CA SER A 171 1.97 -14.90 5.01
C SER A 171 2.71 -16.03 4.26
N TRP A 172 3.84 -16.50 4.81
CA TRP A 172 4.67 -17.55 4.22
C TRP A 172 4.23 -18.95 4.62
N GLU A 173 3.88 -19.14 5.90
CA GLU A 173 3.49 -20.45 6.44
C GLU A 173 2.20 -21.01 5.83
N THR A 174 1.44 -20.15 5.15
CA THR A 174 0.20 -20.49 4.43
C THR A 174 0.40 -20.82 2.94
N SER A 175 1.66 -20.91 2.45
CA SER A 175 2.01 -21.14 1.04
C SER A 175 2.34 -22.58 0.68
#